data_AF-A0A453GKR3-F1
#
_entry.id   AF-A0A453GKR3-F1
#
_cell.length_a   1.000
_cell.length_b   1.000
_cell.length_c   1.000
_cell.angle_alpha   90.00
_cell.angle_beta   90.00
_cell.angle_gamma   90.00
#
_symmetry.space_group_name_H-M   'P 1'
#
loop_
_entity.id
_entity.type
_entity.pdbx_description
1 polymer ?
#
loop_
_entity_poly.entity_id
_entity_poly.type
_entity_poly.pdbx_seq_one_letter_code
_entity_poly.pdbx_strand_id
1 'polypeptide(L)'
;MKKILLFSYYDLPSYLKPCLLYLSIFPEDHKIMRDRLIWRWISEGLVYSDKEETSLYELGNSYFNELVNRSMIQPIGINVEGNVEGCRQHTYK
;
A
#
# COMPACT_ATOMS: atom_id res chain seq x y z
N MET A 1 15.38 12.40 10.30
CA MET A 1 14.49 12.21 9.12
C MET A 1 13.14 11.52 9.42
N LYS A 2 12.72 11.36 10.70
CA LYS A 2 11.37 10.88 11.03
C LYS A 2 10.24 11.90 10.82
N LYS A 3 10.57 13.20 10.75
CA LYS A 3 9.59 14.29 10.62
C LYS A 3 8.89 14.35 9.26
N ILE A 4 9.59 14.07 8.16
CA ILE A 4 9.02 14.12 6.80
C ILE A 4 7.99 13.01 6.62
N LEU A 5 8.35 11.78 7.01
CA LEU A 5 7.43 10.64 7.08
C LEU A 5 6.20 10.92 7.97
N LEU A 6 6.40 11.60 9.10
CA LEU A 6 5.32 11.91 10.01
C LEU A 6 4.33 12.93 9.40
N PHE A 7 4.82 13.97 8.72
CA PHE A 7 3.98 14.93 8.00
C PHE A 7 3.20 14.24 6.87
N SER A 8 3.88 13.47 6.02
CA SER A 8 3.22 12.72 4.93
C SER A 8 2.21 11.68 5.46
N TYR A 9 2.45 11.10 6.64
CA TYR A 9 1.50 10.21 7.31
C TYR A 9 0.26 10.96 7.84
N TYR A 10 0.43 12.16 8.41
CA TYR A 10 -0.71 12.95 8.89
C TYR A 10 -1.59 13.43 7.74
N ASP A 11 -0.99 13.79 6.61
CA ASP A 11 -1.67 14.23 5.38
C ASP A 11 -2.29 13.07 4.58
N LEU A 12 -2.01 11.82 4.95
CA LEU A 12 -2.56 10.65 4.30
C LEU A 12 -4.07 10.52 4.61
N PRO A 13 -4.93 10.20 3.63
CA PRO A 13 -6.33 9.86 3.89
C PRO A 13 -6.46 8.75 4.95
N SER A 14 -7.48 8.85 5.82
CA SER A 14 -7.67 7.93 6.95
C SER A 14 -7.78 6.46 6.54
N TYR A 15 -8.38 6.18 5.39
CA TYR A 15 -8.54 4.82 4.86
C TYR A 15 -7.23 4.16 4.41
N LEU A 16 -6.20 4.95 4.04
CA LEU A 16 -4.90 4.41 3.65
C LEU A 16 -3.95 4.17 4.83
N LYS A 17 -4.15 4.87 5.96
CA LYS A 17 -3.26 4.77 7.13
C LYS A 17 -3.13 3.33 7.65
N PRO A 18 -4.22 2.56 7.82
CA PRO A 18 -4.11 1.16 8.25
C PRO A 18 -3.35 0.30 7.25
N CYS A 19 -3.57 0.47 5.95
CA CYS A 19 -2.86 -0.26 4.90
C CYS A 19 -1.35 -0.01 4.93
N LEU A 20 -0.95 1.26 5.13
CA LEU A 20 0.46 1.63 5.29
C LEU A 20 1.05 1.07 6.59
N LEU A 21 0.33 1.16 7.70
CA LEU A 21 0.77 0.62 9.00
C LEU A 21 0.93 -0.90 8.95
N TYR A 22 0.05 -1.62 8.24
CA TYR A 22 0.15 -3.07 8.06
C TYR A 22 1.51 -3.48 7.50
N LEU A 23 2.13 -2.64 6.66
CA LEU A 23 3.45 -2.94 6.10
C LEU A 23 4.55 -3.03 7.16
N SER A 24 4.37 -2.43 8.35
CA SER A 24 5.36 -2.47 9.44
C SER A 24 5.58 -3.86 10.04
N ILE A 25 4.72 -4.84 9.72
CA ILE A 25 4.91 -6.23 10.13
C ILE A 25 6.00 -6.93 9.31
N PHE A 26 6.32 -6.41 8.12
CA PHE A 26 7.33 -7.00 7.25
C PHE A 26 8.71 -6.49 7.64
N PRO A 27 9.76 -7.32 7.48
CA PRO A 27 11.13 -6.87 7.66
C PRO A 27 11.47 -5.70 6.74
N GLU A 28 12.41 -4.88 7.16
CA GLU A 28 12.94 -3.79 6.34
C GLU A 28 13.49 -4.33 5.00
N ASP A 29 13.31 -3.58 3.91
CA ASP A 29 13.66 -3.96 2.53
C ASP A 29 12.98 -5.23 1.98
N HIS A 30 12.02 -5.84 2.71
CA HIS A 30 11.32 -7.02 2.24
C HIS A 30 10.45 -6.70 1.01
N LYS A 31 10.60 -7.52 -0.04
CA LYS A 31 9.81 -7.39 -1.27
C LYS A 31 8.45 -8.04 -1.07
N ILE A 32 7.39 -7.25 -1.22
CA ILE A 32 6.01 -7.70 -1.06
C ILE A 32 5.32 -7.58 -2.42
N MET A 33 4.86 -8.71 -2.96
CA MET A 33 4.10 -8.71 -4.21
C MET A 33 2.74 -8.01 -3.99
N ARG A 34 2.37 -7.14 -4.93
CA ARG A 34 1.17 -6.31 -4.87
C ARG A 34 -0.08 -7.15 -4.60
N ASP A 35 -0.29 -8.17 -5.41
CA ASP A 35 -1.51 -8.98 -5.34
C ASP A 35 -1.63 -9.67 -3.96
N ARG A 36 -0.51 -10.16 -3.41
CA ARG A 36 -0.48 -10.76 -2.05
C ARG A 36 -0.78 -9.73 -0.96
N LEU A 37 -0.30 -8.50 -1.12
CA LEU A 37 -0.53 -7.42 -0.16
C LEU A 37 -2.00 -7.00 -0.16
N ILE A 38 -2.61 -6.86 -1.34
CA ILE A 38 -4.03 -6.52 -1.49
C ILE A 38 -4.90 -7.57 -0.81
N TRP A 39 -4.66 -8.86 -1.07
CA TRP A 39 -5.42 -9.93 -0.42
C TRP A 39 -5.28 -9.94 1.09
N ARG A 40 -4.10 -9.60 1.63
CA ARG A 40 -3.89 -9.43 3.07
C ARG A 40 -4.70 -8.26 3.63
N TRP A 41 -4.68 -7.11 2.98
CA TRP A 41 -5.50 -5.97 3.42
C TRP A 41 -6.99 -6.29 3.42
N ILE A 42 -7.48 -7.04 2.42
CA ILE A 42 -8.87 -7.50 2.37
C ILE A 42 -9.16 -8.47 3.53
N SER A 43 -8.29 -9.45 3.78
CA SER A 43 -8.51 -10.43 4.86
C SER A 43 -8.52 -9.81 6.26
N GLU A 44 -7.83 -8.68 6.42
CA GLU A 44 -7.74 -7.93 7.67
C GLU A 44 -8.85 -6.86 7.78
N GLY A 45 -9.72 -6.74 6.77
CA GLY A 45 -10.80 -5.74 6.72
C GLY A 45 -10.32 -4.30 6.52
N LEU A 46 -9.07 -4.10 6.12
CA LEU A 46 -8.50 -2.77 5.84
C LEU A 46 -9.00 -2.19 4.51
N VAL A 47 -9.44 -3.07 3.61
CA VAL A 47 -10.13 -2.73 2.36
C VAL A 47 -11.53 -3.28 2.46
N TYR A 48 -12.50 -2.38 2.49
CA TYR A 48 -13.91 -2.71 2.67
C TYR A 48 -14.80 -1.73 1.90
N SER A 49 -15.98 -2.18 1.48
CA SER A 49 -17.00 -1.36 0.83
C SER A 49 -18.39 -1.82 1.23
N ASP A 50 -19.28 -0.88 1.53
CA ASP A 50 -20.71 -1.13 1.78
C ASP A 50 -21.52 -1.39 0.50
N LYS A 51 -20.89 -1.27 -0.68
CA LYS A 51 -21.56 -1.46 -1.97
C LYS A 51 -21.27 -2.85 -2.52
N GLU A 52 -22.32 -3.64 -2.72
CA GLU A 52 -22.23 -5.03 -3.20
C GLU A 52 -21.50 -5.19 -4.55
N GLU A 53 -21.54 -4.17 -5.42
CA GLU A 53 -20.90 -4.23 -6.74
C GLU A 53 -19.41 -3.81 -6.75
N THR A 54 -18.82 -3.47 -5.60
CA THR A 54 -17.43 -3.02 -5.55
C THR A 54 -16.47 -4.20 -5.45
N SER A 55 -15.62 -4.37 -6.46
CA SER A 55 -14.47 -5.29 -6.35
C SER A 55 -13.51 -4.80 -5.26
N LEU A 56 -13.44 -5.53 -4.15
CA LEU A 56 -12.48 -5.23 -3.07
C LEU A 56 -11.03 -5.31 -3.56
N TYR A 57 -10.75 -6.18 -4.53
CA TYR A 57 -9.43 -6.25 -5.14
C TYR A 57 -9.07 -4.97 -5.89
N GLU A 58 -9.98 -4.46 -6.73
CA GLU A 58 -9.74 -3.20 -7.45
C GLU A 58 -9.64 -2.01 -6.50
N LEU A 59 -10.45 -2.00 -5.44
CA LEU A 59 -10.34 -0.99 -4.39
C LEU A 59 -8.97 -1.06 -3.70
N GLY A 60 -8.50 -2.25 -3.33
CA GLY A 60 -7.19 -2.43 -2.72
C GLY A 60 -6.04 -2.09 -3.68
N ASN A 61 -6.19 -2.39 -4.97
CA ASN A 61 -5.26 -1.97 -6.02
C ASN A 61 -5.20 -0.45 -6.14
N SER A 62 -6.34 0.24 -6.03
CA SER A 62 -6.38 1.71 -6.00
C SER A 62 -5.62 2.27 -4.79
N TYR A 63 -5.77 1.66 -3.61
CA TYR A 63 -5.06 2.07 -2.39
C TYR A 63 -3.55 1.87 -2.53
N PHE A 64 -3.13 0.73 -3.08
CA PHE A 64 -1.73 0.45 -3.36
C PHE A 64 -1.12 1.52 -4.29
N ASN A 65 -1.79 1.81 -5.41
CA ASN A 65 -1.32 2.81 -6.36
C ASN A 65 -1.27 4.21 -5.75
N GLU A 66 -2.22 4.56 -4.88
CA GLU A 66 -2.20 5.85 -4.20
C GLU A 66 -1.02 5.98 -3.23
N LEU A 67 -0.67 4.91 -2.51
CA LEU A 67 0.51 4.87 -1.65
C LEU A 67 1.81 4.99 -2.46
N VAL A 68 1.89 4.36 -3.64
CA VAL A 68 3.03 4.52 -4.57
C VAL A 68 3.11 5.96 -5.07
N ASN A 69 2.00 6.52 -5.55
CA ASN A 69 1.94 7.88 -6.11
C ASN A 69 2.29 8.96 -5.07
N ARG A 70 1.96 8.71 -3.80
CA ARG A 70 2.33 9.57 -2.66
C ARG A 70 3.74 9.29 -2.13
N SER A 71 4.51 8.41 -2.78
CA SER A 71 5.85 7.99 -2.36
C SER A 71 5.93 7.40 -0.95
N MET A 72 4.81 6.88 -0.43
CA MET A 72 4.75 6.25 0.90
C MET A 72 5.33 4.83 0.90
N ILE A 73 5.31 4.17 -0.26
CA ILE A 73 5.93 2.86 -0.49
C ILE A 73 6.76 2.91 -1.77
N GLN A 74 7.86 2.16 -1.81
CA GLN A 74 8.70 2.11 -3.00
C GLN A 74 8.23 0.99 -3.93
N PRO A 75 7.90 1.29 -5.20
CA PRO A 75 7.50 0.25 -6.15
C PRO A 75 8.68 -0.65 -6.53
N ILE A 76 8.38 -1.92 -6.83
CA ILE A 76 9.33 -2.94 -7.29
C ILE A 76 8.74 -3.65 -8.49
N GLY A 77 9.50 -3.65 -9.59
CA GLY A 77 9.10 -4.33 -10.81
C GLY A 77 7.95 -3.60 -11.51
N ILE A 78 7.96 -3.71 -12.82
CA ILE A 78 6.86 -3.26 -13.67
C ILE A 78 6.60 -4.39 -14.65
N ASN A 79 5.36 -4.87 -14.71
CA ASN A 79 5.00 -5.94 -15.62
C ASN A 79 4.87 -5.40 -17.06
N VAL A 80 4.64 -6.30 -18.02
CA VAL A 80 4.48 -5.95 -19.44
C VAL A 80 3.30 -5.01 -19.73
N GLU A 81 2.36 -4.88 -18.80
CA GLU A 81 1.18 -4.01 -18.89
C GLU A 81 1.43 -2.63 -18.26
N GLY A 82 2.63 -2.38 -17.72
CA GLY A 82 2.98 -1.12 -17.04
C GLY A 82 2.54 -1.06 -15.58
N ASN A 83 2.08 -2.17 -15.00
CA ASN A 83 1.64 -2.23 -13.61
C ASN A 83 2.79 -2.55 -12.66
N VAL A 84 2.81 -1.88 -11.50
CA VAL A 84 3.76 -2.18 -10.42
C VAL A 84 3.50 -3.58 -9.86
N GLU A 85 4.53 -4.43 -9.82
CA GLU A 85 4.39 -5.84 -9.41
C GLU A 85 4.44 -6.04 -7.89
N GLY A 86 5.07 -5.11 -7.18
CA GLY A 86 5.18 -5.16 -5.73
C GLY A 86 5.76 -3.89 -5.15
N CYS A 87 6.04 -3.93 -3.85
CA CYS A 87 6.65 -2.83 -3.14
C CYS A 87 7.63 -3.30 -2.07
N ARG A 88 8.40 -2.35 -1.54
CA ARG A 88 9.06 -2.45 -0.23
C ARG A 88 8.79 -1.19 0.57
N GLN A 89 8.98 -1.28 1.88
CA GLN A 89 9.03 -0.09 2.72
C GLN A 89 10.21 0.79 2.33
N HIS A 90 10.02 2.10 2.42
CA HIS A 90 11.06 3.07 2.10
C HIS A 90 12.06 3.13 3.26
N THR A 91 13.26 2.58 3.07
CA THR A 91 14.38 2.77 3.99
C THR A 91 15.10 4.08 3.64
N TYR A 92 14.75 5.16 4.34
CA TYR A 92 15.56 6.39 4.28
C TYR A 92 16.76 6.22 5.20
N LYS A 93 17.96 5.96 4.63
CA LYS A 93 19.23 6.12 5.35
C LYS A 93 19.59 7.60 5.47
#